data_AF-A0AAW2MH63-F1
#
_entry.id   AF-A0AAW2MH63-F1
#
_cell.length_a   1.000
_cell.length_b   1.000
_cell.length_c   1.000
_cell.angle_alpha   90.00
_cell.angle_beta   90.00
_cell.angle_gamma   90.00
#
_symmetry.space_group_name_H-M   'P 1'
#
loop_
_entity.id
_entity.type
_entity.pdbx_description
1 polymer ?
#
loop_
_entity_poly.entity_id
_entity_poly.type
_entity_poly.pdbx_seq_one_letter_code
_entity_poly.pdbx_strand_id
1 'polypeptide(L)'
;MEHNEAVDGLLSLFSKANRDLSTVHNKLHKEFQQVYPDHANPMKLVARLKKIEEEMSSLKDQCRELLVAKQDLIDKARTLLVGNRTLLQRLQESSGAPVTSDADDPVFASFNQIIDEWTLQVKSKTVEEQNPPKNGEEFYKEI
;
A
#
# COMPACT_ATOMS: atom_id res chain seq x y z
N MET A 1 -48.11 52.60 4.73
CA MET A 1 -47.40 51.32 4.90
C MET A 1 -48.07 50.63 6.07
N GLU A 2 -48.91 49.63 5.81
CA GLU A 2 -49.61 48.91 6.87
C GLU A 2 -48.62 48.00 7.60
N HIS A 3 -48.47 48.26 8.90
CA HIS A 3 -47.73 47.40 9.83
C HIS A 3 -48.61 46.19 10.12
N ASN A 4 -48.17 44.99 9.75
CA ASN A 4 -48.96 43.77 9.91
C ASN A 4 -48.40 42.97 11.10
N GLU A 5 -49.05 43.10 12.25
CA GLU A 5 -48.63 42.46 13.51
C GLU A 5 -48.45 40.94 13.39
N ALA A 6 -49.20 40.26 12.51
CA ALA A 6 -49.02 38.84 12.27
C ALA A 6 -47.70 38.53 11.55
N VAL A 7 -47.27 39.40 10.63
CA VAL A 7 -45.98 39.31 9.95
C VAL A 7 -44.83 39.62 10.92
N ASP A 8 -44.99 40.62 11.80
CA ASP A 8 -43.99 40.94 12.82
C ASP A 8 -43.86 39.82 13.88
N GLY A 9 -44.98 39.20 14.26
CA GLY A 9 -45.01 38.02 15.11
C GLY A 9 -44.28 36.83 14.48
N LEU A 10 -44.48 36.60 13.18
CA LEU A 10 -43.79 35.54 12.44
C LEU A 10 -42.28 35.81 12.33
N LEU A 11 -41.88 37.05 12.05
CA LEU A 11 -40.48 37.47 11.98
C LEU A 11 -39.77 37.30 13.34
N SER A 12 -40.47 37.63 14.43
CA SER A 12 -40.00 37.42 15.80
C SER A 12 -39.80 35.93 16.11
N LEU A 13 -40.76 35.08 15.71
CA LEU A 13 -40.66 33.63 15.89
C LEU A 13 -39.48 33.03 15.11
N PHE A 14 -39.29 33.39 13.84
CA PHE A 14 -38.14 32.94 13.07
C PHE A 14 -36.82 33.44 13.65
N SER A 15 -36.78 34.69 14.11
CA SER A 15 -35.60 35.26 14.76
C SER A 15 -35.26 34.50 16.05
N LYS A 16 -36.27 34.15 16.85
CA LYS A 16 -36.10 33.33 18.04
C LYS A 16 -35.63 31.93 17.70
N ALA A 17 -36.29 31.24 16.76
CA ALA A 17 -35.90 29.90 16.32
C ALA A 17 -34.45 29.86 15.80
N ASN A 18 -34.02 30.89 15.07
CA ASN A 18 -32.64 31.00 14.59
C ASN A 18 -31.63 31.18 15.74
N ARG A 19 -31.97 31.99 16.75
CA ARG A 19 -31.15 32.15 17.96
C ARG A 19 -31.06 30.84 18.77
N ASP A 20 -32.20 30.15 18.91
CA ASP A 20 -32.27 28.88 19.61
C ASP A 20 -31.43 27.81 18.89
N LEU A 21 -31.54 27.71 17.56
CA LEU A 21 -30.73 26.80 16.74
C LEU A 21 -29.24 27.12 16.82
N SER A 22 -28.87 28.41 16.78
CA SER A 22 -27.48 28.84 16.93
C SER A 22 -26.91 28.45 18.30
N THR A 23 -27.74 28.55 19.35
CA THR A 23 -27.35 28.16 20.70
C THR A 23 -27.12 26.65 20.81
N VAL A 24 -28.03 25.85 20.24
CA VAL A 24 -27.89 24.39 20.18
C VAL A 24 -26.63 24.00 19.39
N HIS A 25 -26.41 24.60 18.22
CA HIS A 25 -25.23 24.36 17.39
C HIS A 25 -23.94 24.63 18.17
N ASN A 26 -23.85 25.79 18.82
CA ASN A 26 -22.65 26.17 19.58
C ASN A 26 -22.39 25.24 20.77
N LYS A 27 -23.44 24.78 21.46
CA LYS A 27 -23.31 23.84 22.58
C LYS A 27 -22.84 22.48 22.11
N LEU A 28 -23.46 21.93 21.07
CA LEU A 28 -23.05 20.66 20.46
C LEU A 28 -21.61 20.72 19.94
N HIS A 29 -21.20 21.84 19.32
CA HIS A 29 -19.84 21.98 18.83
C HIS A 29 -18.80 21.97 19.97
N LYS A 30 -19.09 22.65 21.08
CA LYS A 30 -18.22 22.64 22.27
C LYS A 30 -18.13 21.25 22.90
N GLU A 31 -19.27 20.59 23.10
CA GLU A 31 -19.32 19.22 23.63
C GLU A 31 -18.56 18.26 22.72
N PHE A 32 -18.73 18.37 21.41
CA PHE A 32 -18.00 17.56 20.44
C PHE A 32 -16.48 17.74 20.56
N GLN A 33 -15.99 18.98 20.64
CA GLN A 33 -14.54 19.22 20.82
C GLN A 33 -14.01 18.74 22.17
N GLN A 34 -14.83 18.79 23.23
CA GLN A 34 -14.45 18.31 24.56
C GLN A 34 -14.38 16.78 24.62
N VAL A 35 -15.33 16.08 23.99
CA VAL A 35 -15.40 14.62 23.94
C VAL A 35 -14.35 14.06 22.97
N TYR A 36 -14.16 14.72 21.83
CA TYR A 36 -13.24 14.28 20.79
C TYR A 36 -12.08 15.28 20.63
N PRO A 37 -11.00 15.12 21.40
CA PRO A 37 -9.76 15.84 21.15
C PRO A 37 -9.20 15.52 19.77
N ASP A 38 -8.26 16.32 19.29
CA ASP A 38 -7.84 16.34 17.88
C ASP A 38 -7.43 14.97 17.32
N HIS A 39 -6.71 14.18 18.12
CA HIS A 39 -6.22 12.85 17.76
C HIS A 39 -7.31 11.77 17.73
N ALA A 40 -8.47 12.03 18.34
CA ALA A 40 -9.62 11.13 18.43
C ALA A 40 -10.85 11.65 17.66
N ASN A 41 -10.72 12.79 16.96
CA ASN A 41 -11.81 13.35 16.16
C ASN A 41 -12.17 12.40 15.00
N PRO A 42 -13.40 11.87 14.94
CA PRO A 42 -13.80 10.90 13.92
C PRO A 42 -13.58 11.38 12.48
N MET A 43 -13.83 12.66 12.20
CA MET A 43 -13.62 13.23 10.85
C MET A 43 -12.13 13.25 10.48
N LYS A 44 -11.27 13.59 11.44
CA LYS A 44 -9.81 13.57 11.23
C LYS A 44 -9.26 12.15 11.13
N LEU A 45 -9.81 11.21 11.88
CA LEU A 45 -9.46 9.79 11.80
C LEU A 45 -9.79 9.22 10.42
N VAL A 46 -10.99 9.48 9.90
CA VAL A 46 -11.38 9.07 8.54
C VAL A 46 -10.44 9.68 7.49
N ALA A 47 -10.11 10.96 7.60
CA ALA A 47 -9.17 11.61 6.68
C ALA A 47 -7.77 10.97 6.71
N ARG A 48 -7.26 10.67 7.91
CA ARG A 48 -5.97 9.97 8.09
C ARG A 48 -6.02 8.54 7.55
N LEU A 49 -7.13 7.84 7.75
CA LEU A 49 -7.31 6.47 7.25
C LEU A 49 -7.30 6.44 5.73
N LYS A 50 -8.04 7.34 5.07
CA LYS A 50 -8.02 7.49 3.61
C LYS A 50 -6.63 7.77 3.08
N LYS A 51 -5.90 8.68 3.73
CA LYS A 51 -4.52 8.98 3.37
C LYS A 51 -3.61 7.73 3.50
N ILE A 52 -3.75 6.97 4.58
CA ILE A 52 -2.98 5.72 4.76
C ILE A 52 -3.35 4.69 3.68
N GLU A 53 -4.61 4.56 3.32
CA GLU A 53 -5.08 3.66 2.26
C GLU A 53 -4.48 4.02 0.89
N GLU A 54 -4.46 5.31 0.55
CA GLU A 54 -3.82 5.84 -0.65
C GLU A 54 -2.31 5.60 -0.64
N GLU A 55 -1.63 5.92 0.46
CA GLU A 55 -0.18 5.72 0.62
C GLU A 55 0.19 4.23 0.59
N MET A 56 -0.62 3.35 1.19
CA MET A 56 -0.41 1.90 1.18
C MET A 56 -0.56 1.33 -0.23
N SER A 57 -1.56 1.81 -0.99
CA SER A 57 -1.76 1.41 -2.38
C SER A 57 -0.58 1.85 -3.25
N SER A 58 -0.13 3.10 -3.09
CA SER A 58 1.04 3.61 -3.80
C SER A 58 2.32 2.84 -3.44
N LEU A 59 2.55 2.54 -2.16
CA LEU A 59 3.70 1.76 -1.70
C LEU A 59 3.69 0.36 -2.29
N LYS A 60 2.52 -0.29 -2.37
CA LYS A 60 2.36 -1.60 -2.99
C LYS A 60 2.80 -1.58 -4.46
N ASP A 61 2.34 -0.58 -5.22
CA ASP A 61 2.71 -0.43 -6.63
C ASP A 61 4.23 -0.21 -6.78
N GLN A 62 4.82 0.66 -5.96
CA GLN A 62 6.27 0.88 -5.94
C GLN A 62 7.05 -0.39 -5.60
N CYS A 63 6.60 -1.18 -4.63
CA CYS A 63 7.22 -2.47 -4.31
C CYS A 63 7.15 -3.44 -5.49
N ARG A 64 6.02 -3.47 -6.22
CA ARG A 64 5.86 -4.32 -7.40
C ARG A 64 6.81 -3.90 -8.52
N GLU A 65 6.92 -2.60 -8.80
CA GLU A 65 7.86 -2.07 -9.79
C GLU A 65 9.31 -2.41 -9.41
N LEU A 66 9.68 -2.26 -8.13
CA LEU A 66 11.00 -2.61 -7.64
C LEU A 66 11.31 -4.10 -7.81
N LEU A 67 10.34 -4.98 -7.55
CA LEU A 67 10.49 -6.43 -7.77
C LEU A 67 10.70 -6.76 -9.25
N VAL A 68 9.96 -6.10 -10.15
CA VAL A 68 10.14 -6.25 -11.60
C VAL A 68 11.54 -5.79 -12.03
N ALA A 69 11.98 -4.61 -11.57
CA ALA A 69 13.30 -4.08 -11.88
C ALA A 69 14.43 -4.98 -11.36
N LYS A 70 14.26 -5.55 -10.15
CA LYS A 70 15.22 -6.51 -9.59
C LYS A 70 15.26 -7.81 -10.41
N GLN A 71 14.12 -8.31 -10.88
CA GLN A 71 14.10 -9.50 -11.73
C GLN A 71 14.81 -9.26 -13.06
N ASP A 72 14.57 -8.13 -13.72
CA ASP A 72 15.27 -7.74 -14.96
C ASP A 72 16.79 -7.64 -14.76
N LEU A 73 17.24 -7.07 -13.63
CA LEU A 73 18.66 -7.02 -13.30
C LEU A 73 19.26 -8.43 -13.12
N ILE A 74 18.55 -9.32 -12.43
CA ILE A 74 18.96 -10.72 -12.25
C ILE A 74 19.08 -11.43 -13.60
N ASP A 75 18.09 -11.27 -14.48
CA ASP A 75 18.07 -11.92 -15.78
C ASP A 75 19.23 -11.43 -16.67
N LYS A 76 19.51 -10.12 -16.66
CA LYS A 76 20.66 -9.51 -17.35
C LYS A 76 21.99 -10.01 -16.80
N ALA A 77 22.15 -10.02 -15.48
CA ALA A 77 23.36 -10.50 -14.82
C ALA A 77 23.62 -11.98 -15.13
N ARG A 78 22.57 -12.81 -15.08
CA ARG A 78 22.64 -14.23 -15.44
C ARG A 78 23.07 -14.42 -16.89
N THR A 79 22.46 -13.69 -17.82
CA THR A 79 22.79 -13.77 -19.25
C THR A 79 24.26 -13.43 -19.50
N LEU A 80 24.75 -12.34 -18.89
CA LEU A 80 26.15 -11.92 -19.02
C LEU A 80 27.11 -12.93 -18.39
N LEU A 81 26.82 -13.43 -17.18
CA LEU A 81 27.69 -14.37 -16.48
C LEU A 81 27.80 -15.71 -17.22
N VAL A 82 26.67 -16.27 -17.65
CA VAL A 82 26.65 -17.52 -18.43
C VAL A 82 27.35 -17.33 -19.78
N GLY A 83 27.12 -16.19 -20.45
CA GLY A 83 27.80 -15.84 -21.70
C GLY A 83 29.32 -15.75 -21.54
N ASN A 84 29.79 -14.99 -20.55
CA ASN A 84 31.22 -14.84 -20.25
C ASN A 84 31.86 -16.19 -19.88
N ARG A 85 31.17 -17.00 -19.08
CA ARG A 85 31.62 -18.34 -18.72
C ARG A 85 31.79 -19.24 -19.95
N THR A 86 30.81 -19.24 -20.85
CA THR A 86 30.87 -20.02 -22.10
C THR A 86 32.07 -19.60 -22.96
N LEU A 87 32.36 -18.30 -23.04
CA LEU A 87 33.53 -17.79 -23.76
C LEU A 87 34.85 -18.23 -23.10
N LEU A 88 34.91 -18.21 -21.76
CA LEU A 88 36.09 -18.68 -21.02
C LEU A 88 36.32 -20.18 -21.20
N GLN A 89 35.27 -21.00 -21.17
CA GLN A 89 35.38 -22.44 -21.43
C GLN A 89 35.92 -22.72 -22.84
N ARG A 90 35.42 -22.03 -23.87
CA ARG A 90 35.95 -22.12 -25.24
C ARG A 90 37.42 -21.69 -25.34
N LEU A 91 37.82 -20.66 -24.60
CA LEU A 91 39.21 -20.22 -24.54
C LEU A 91 40.11 -21.27 -23.85
N GLN A 92 39.64 -21.89 -22.77
CA GLN A 92 40.34 -22.98 -22.10
C GLN A 92 40.54 -24.17 -23.05
N GLU A 93 39.48 -24.59 -23.75
CA GLU A 93 39.52 -25.66 -24.75
C GLU A 93 40.56 -25.38 -25.84
N SER A 94 40.55 -24.18 -26.41
CA SER A 94 41.45 -23.79 -27.51
C SER A 94 42.91 -23.59 -27.06
N SER A 95 43.16 -23.28 -25.79
CA SER A 95 44.51 -23.13 -25.23
C SER A 95 45.08 -24.41 -24.63
N GLY A 96 44.29 -25.49 -24.60
CA GLY A 96 44.67 -26.76 -23.97
C GLY A 96 44.68 -26.72 -22.43
N ALA A 97 44.06 -25.69 -21.83
CA ALA A 97 43.88 -25.60 -20.39
C ALA A 97 42.72 -26.51 -19.92
N PRO A 98 42.75 -27.02 -18.68
CA PRO A 98 41.63 -27.78 -18.13
C PRO A 98 40.34 -26.94 -18.12
N VAL A 99 39.27 -27.49 -18.67
CA VAL A 99 37.95 -26.86 -18.69
C VAL A 99 37.24 -27.17 -17.38
N THR A 100 36.78 -26.14 -16.69
CA THR A 100 35.95 -26.31 -15.49
C THR A 100 34.50 -26.54 -15.90
N SER A 101 34.00 -27.75 -15.62
CA SER A 101 32.59 -28.13 -15.78
C SER A 101 31.70 -27.32 -14.84
N ASP A 102 30.43 -27.11 -15.24
CA ASP A 102 29.45 -26.38 -14.44
C ASP A 102 29.10 -27.09 -13.12
N ALA A 103 29.14 -28.42 -13.10
CA ALA A 103 28.90 -29.22 -11.89
C ALA A 103 30.07 -29.17 -10.90
N ASP A 104 31.29 -28.89 -11.40
CA ASP A 104 32.51 -28.87 -10.61
C ASP A 104 32.85 -27.45 -10.11
N ASP A 105 32.02 -26.45 -10.43
CA ASP A 105 32.19 -25.07 -9.98
C ASP A 105 31.21 -24.74 -8.84
N PRO A 106 31.69 -24.76 -7.58
CA PRO A 106 30.83 -24.49 -6.42
C PRO A 106 30.31 -23.04 -6.40
N VAL A 107 31.00 -22.09 -7.03
CA VAL A 107 30.57 -20.69 -7.09
C VAL A 107 29.41 -20.54 -8.07
N PHE A 108 29.50 -21.20 -9.23
CA PHE A 108 28.41 -21.20 -10.21
C PHE A 108 27.17 -21.96 -9.71
N ALA A 109 27.36 -23.10 -9.01
CA ALA A 109 26.27 -23.82 -8.38
C ALA A 109 25.56 -22.97 -7.31
N SER A 110 26.33 -22.31 -6.43
CA SER A 110 25.81 -21.39 -5.40
C SER A 110 25.03 -20.23 -6.01
N PHE A 111 25.54 -19.63 -7.10
CA PHE A 111 24.82 -18.58 -7.82
C PHE A 111 23.45 -19.04 -8.31
N ASN A 112 23.36 -20.19 -8.98
CA ASN A 112 22.08 -20.70 -9.47
C ASN A 112 21.10 -20.99 -8.31
N GLN A 113 21.58 -21.55 -7.20
CA GLN A 113 20.77 -21.79 -6.01
C GLN A 113 20.15 -20.49 -5.46
N ILE A 114 20.93 -19.40 -5.37
CA ILE A 114 20.44 -18.10 -4.90
C ILE A 114 19.35 -17.53 -5.83
N ILE A 115 19.53 -17.69 -7.15
CA ILE A 115 18.52 -17.25 -8.13
C ILE A 115 17.24 -18.07 -8.04
N ASP A 116 17.35 -19.38 -7.84
CA ASP A 116 16.19 -20.26 -7.70
C ASP A 116 15.43 -19.97 -6.40
N GLU A 117 16.14 -19.73 -5.29
CA GLU A 117 15.54 -19.31 -4.02
C GLU A 117 14.78 -17.99 -4.19
N TRP A 118 15.40 -16.99 -4.82
CA TRP A 118 14.74 -15.73 -5.13
C TRP A 118 13.46 -15.93 -5.95
N THR A 119 13.52 -16.77 -6.99
CA THR A 119 12.37 -17.06 -7.85
C THR A 119 11.22 -17.71 -7.08
N LEU A 120 11.54 -18.57 -6.11
CA LEU A 120 10.56 -19.21 -5.23
C LEU A 120 9.91 -18.21 -4.26
N GLN A 121 10.70 -17.31 -3.68
CA GLN A 121 10.20 -16.27 -2.79
C GLN A 121 9.25 -15.29 -3.50
N VAL A 122 9.59 -14.86 -4.72
CA VAL A 122 8.72 -13.96 -5.51
C VAL A 122 7.40 -14.64 -5.88
N LYS A 123 7.45 -15.90 -6.34
CA LYS A 123 6.24 -16.67 -6.69
C LYS A 123 5.32 -16.90 -5.48
N SER A 124 5.88 -17.24 -4.33
CA SER A 124 5.09 -17.51 -3.11
C SER A 124 4.32 -16.27 -2.67
N LYS A 125 4.94 -15.08 -2.76
CA LYS A 125 4.30 -13.80 -2.42
C LYS A 125 3.20 -13.40 -3.40
N THR A 126 3.36 -13.69 -4.70
CA THR A 126 2.31 -13.43 -5.71
C THR A 126 1.07 -14.32 -5.50
N VAL A 127 1.25 -15.54 -5.00
CA VAL A 127 0.14 -16.47 -4.71
C VAL A 127 -0.65 -16.07 -3.46
N GLU A 128 0.03 -15.58 -2.41
CA GLU A 128 -0.63 -15.03 -1.22
C GLU A 128 -1.50 -13.79 -1.54
N GLU A 129 -1.09 -12.95 -2.49
CA GLU A 129 -1.89 -11.80 -2.92
C GLU A 129 -3.19 -12.17 -3.67
N GLN A 130 -3.25 -13.33 -4.33
CA GLN A 130 -4.44 -13.78 -5.07
C GLN A 130 -5.46 -14.50 -4.18
N ASN A 131 -5.06 -14.96 -2.99
CA ASN A 131 -5.93 -15.62 -2.02
C ASN A 131 -5.83 -14.91 -0.66
N PRO A 132 -6.46 -13.74 -0.48
CA PRO A 132 -6.51 -13.11 0.82
C PRO A 132 -7.21 -14.05 1.83
N PRO A 133 -6.69 -14.18 3.06
CA PRO A 133 -7.34 -14.97 4.10
C PRO A 133 -8.75 -14.43 4.35
N LYS A 134 -9.76 -15.31 4.29
CA LYS A 134 -11.19 -15.03 4.49
C LYS A 134 -11.55 -14.70 5.94
N ASN A 135 -10.79 -13.85 6.61
CA ASN A 135 -10.93 -13.59 8.05
C ASN A 135 -11.70 -12.29 8.35
N GLY A 136 -12.40 -11.70 7.37
CA GLY A 136 -13.08 -10.41 7.50
C GLY A 136 -14.61 -10.44 7.40
N GLU A 137 -15.23 -11.55 7.00
CA GLU A 137 -16.69 -11.60 6.74
C GLU A 137 -17.55 -11.94 7.97
N GLU A 138 -16.96 -12.30 9.11
CA GLU A 138 -17.74 -12.68 10.31
C GLU A 138 -18.13 -11.49 11.21
N PHE A 139 -17.54 -10.30 11.05
CA PHE A 139 -17.80 -9.17 11.95
C PHE A 139 -19.10 -8.38 11.69
N TYR A 140 -19.80 -8.61 10.58
CA TYR A 140 -21.00 -7.85 10.21
C TYR A 140 -22.32 -8.60 10.44
N LYS A 141 -22.30 -9.80 11.05
CA LYS A 141 -23.52 -10.58 11.31
C LYS A 141 -24.12 -10.41 12.70
N GLU A 142 -23.54 -9.56 13.56
CA GLU A 142 -23.95 -9.49 14.97
C GLU A 142 -24.17 -8.05 15.50
N ILE A 143 -24.72 -7.16 14.65
CA ILE A 143 -25.34 -5.90 15.10
C ILE A 143 -26.76 -5.82 14.54
#